data_AF-A0A816E3M5-F1
#
_entry.id   AF-A0A816E3M5-F1
#
_cell.length_a   1.000
_cell.length_b   1.000
_cell.length_c   1.000
_cell.angle_alpha   90.00
_cell.angle_beta   90.00
_cell.angle_gamma   90.00
#
_symmetry.space_group_name_H-M   'P 1'
#
loop_
_entity.id
_entity.type
_entity.pdbx_description
1 polymer ?
#
loop_
_entity_poly.entity_id
_entity_poly.type
_entity_poly.pdbx_seq_one_letter_code
_entity_poly.pdbx_strand_id
1 'polypeptide(L)' 'QYNLAYLPQVVYNSSDVLQSIAVEVINGEYNLDIIVLNANGKIRVFLNADNGALLKQALFPAGNDP' A
#
# COMPACT_ATOMS: atom_id res chain seq x y z
N GLN A 1 -10.06 -7.11 27.38
CA GLN A 1 -8.72 -6.57 27.16
C GLN A 1 -8.28 -7.00 25.78
N TYR A 2 -8.01 -6.07 24.86
CA TYR A 2 -7.47 -6.43 23.55
C TYR A 2 -5.99 -6.79 23.74
N ASN A 3 -5.60 -8.00 23.33
CA ASN A 3 -4.22 -8.45 23.39
C ASN A 3 -3.44 -7.70 22.31
N LEU A 4 -2.73 -6.63 22.70
CA LEU A 4 -1.95 -5.77 21.79
C LEU A 4 -0.58 -6.38 21.46
N ALA A 5 -0.52 -7.70 21.26
CA ALA A 5 0.71 -8.33 20.80
C ALA A 5 1.01 -7.83 19.37
N TYR A 6 2.10 -7.08 19.21
CA TYR A 6 2.54 -6.62 17.90
C TYR A 6 2.88 -7.82 17.02
N LEU A 7 2.24 -7.89 15.85
CA LEU A 7 2.62 -8.88 14.84
C LEU A 7 4.01 -8.54 14.28
N PRO A 8 4.77 -9.56 13.84
CA PRO A 8 6.01 -9.33 13.10
C PRO A 8 5.77 -8.41 11.89
N GLN A 9 6.70 -7.49 11.65
CA GLN A 9 6.66 -6.63 10.47
C GLN A 9 6.76 -7.48 9.19
N VAL A 10 5.93 -7.15 8.19
CA VAL A 10 6.05 -7.67 6.82
C VAL A 10 6.63 -6.57 5.94
N VAL A 11 7.63 -6.89 5.11
CA VAL A 11 8.29 -5.95 4.22
C VAL A 11 7.82 -6.18 2.78
N TYR A 12 7.27 -5.14 2.16
CA TYR A 12 6.87 -5.14 0.75
C TYR A 12 7.84 -4.25 -0.04
N ASN A 13 8.75 -4.86 -0.81
CA ASN A 13 9.75 -4.12 -1.57
C ASN A 13 9.11 -3.42 -2.77
N SER A 14 9.22 -2.10 -2.83
CA SER A 14 8.75 -1.28 -3.95
C SER A 14 9.75 -1.19 -5.11
N SER A 15 10.95 -1.76 -4.98
CA SER A 15 12.05 -1.76 -5.97
C SER A 15 12.54 -0.38 -6.48
N ASP A 16 11.97 0.72 -6.02
CA ASP A 16 12.21 2.09 -6.50
C ASP A 16 12.22 3.10 -5.32
N VAL A 17 12.79 4.29 -5.54
CA VAL A 17 12.69 5.42 -4.61
C VAL A 17 11.23 5.86 -4.51
N LEU A 18 10.71 5.87 -3.29
CA LEU A 18 9.35 6.31 -2.99
C LEU A 18 9.32 7.82 -2.72
N GLN A 19 8.33 8.50 -3.29
CA GLN A 19 8.09 9.92 -3.06
C GLN A 19 6.96 10.16 -2.08
N SER A 20 5.90 9.33 -2.12
CA SER A 20 4.73 9.51 -1.27
C SER A 20 4.04 8.17 -0.97
N ILE A 21 3.35 8.14 0.17
CA ILE A 21 2.50 7.05 0.62
C ILE A 21 1.16 7.60 1.10
N ALA A 22 0.07 6.93 0.73
CA ALA A 22 -1.26 7.18 1.25
C ALA A 22 -1.89 5.87 1.74
N VAL A 23 -2.80 5.99 2.71
CA VAL A 23 -3.49 4.87 3.35
C VAL A 23 -4.98 5.21 3.41
N GLU A 24 -5.81 4.43 2.75
CA GLU A 24 -7.24 4.70 2.57
C GLU A 24 -8.03 3.40 2.35
N VAL A 25 -9.35 3.39 2.60
CA VAL A 25 -10.22 2.27 2.23
C VAL A 25 -10.62 2.45 0.76
N ILE A 26 -10.04 1.63 -0.12
CA ILE A 26 -10.30 1.63 -1.56
C ILE A 26 -11.21 0.46 -1.92
N ASN A 27 -10.98 -0.71 -1.31
CA ASN A 27 -11.86 -1.86 -1.44
C ASN A 27 -12.42 -2.33 -0.09
N GLY A 28 -13.69 -2.74 -0.11
CA GLY A 28 -14.37 -3.22 1.09
C GLY A 28 -14.78 -2.09 2.03
N GLU A 29 -15.16 -2.45 3.25
CA GLU A 29 -15.79 -1.50 4.17
C GLU A 29 -14.84 -0.93 5.23
N TYR A 30 -13.80 -1.66 5.64
CA TYR A 30 -13.03 -1.28 6.83
C TYR A 30 -11.53 -1.61 6.82
N ASN A 31 -11.02 -2.22 5.74
CA ASN A 31 -9.60 -2.57 5.67
C ASN A 31 -8.83 -1.51 4.90
N LEU A 32 -7.78 -1.00 5.53
CA LEU A 32 -6.92 0.02 4.94
C LEU A 32 -6.04 -0.60 3.87
N ASP A 33 -6.07 0.03 2.70
CA ASP A 33 -5.23 -0.22 1.55
C ASP A 33 -4.06 0.76 1.53
N ILE A 34 -3.03 0.45 0.75
CA ILE A 34 -1.82 1.26 0.65
C ILE A 34 -1.60 1.69 -0.80
N ILE A 35 -1.41 2.99 -1.00
CA ILE A 35 -1.07 3.59 -2.29
C ILE A 35 0.33 4.17 -2.17
N VAL A 36 1.17 3.88 -3.15
CA VAL A 36 2.56 4.35 -3.17
C VAL A 36 2.86 5.02 -4.51
N LEU A 37 3.41 6.24 -4.45
CA LEU A 37 3.97 6.94 -5.60
C LEU A 37 5.49 6.84 -5.57
N ASN A 38 6.09 6.43 -6.68
CA ASN A 38 7.54 6.40 -6.84
C ASN A 38 8.05 7.57 -7.70
N ALA A 39 9.36 7.80 -7.62
CA ALA A 39 10.04 8.88 -8.35
C ALA A 39 10.03 8.73 -9.88
N ASN A 40 9.61 7.58 -10.42
CA ASN A 40 9.49 7.37 -11.86
C ASN A 40 8.06 7.56 -12.39
N GLY A 41 7.17 8.14 -11.57
CA GLY A 41 5.81 8.50 -11.96
C GLY A 41 4.87 7.29 -12.09
N LYS A 42 5.07 6.26 -11.26
CA LYS A 42 4.17 5.09 -11.15
C LYS A 42 3.52 5.06 -9.78
N ILE A 43 2.21 4.86 -9.82
CA ILE A 43 1.39 4.58 -8.65
C ILE A 43 1.25 3.06 -8.53
N ARG A 44 1.53 2.53 -7.35
CA ARG A 44 1.30 1.14 -6.96
C ARG A 44 0.17 1.12 -5.93
N VAL A 45 -0.89 0.37 -6.20
CA VAL A 45 -2.02 0.19 -5.29
C VAL A 45 -1.98 -1.22 -4.72
N PHE A 46 -1.87 -1.33 -3.40
CA PHE A 46 -1.85 -2.56 -2.63
C PHE A 46 -3.17 -2.69 -1.87
N LEU A 47 -4.00 -3.64 -2.29
CA LEU A 47 -5.28 -3.92 -1.64
C LEU A 47 -5.08 -4.88 -0.47
N ASN A 48 -5.78 -4.65 0.62
CA ASN A 48 -5.79 -5.52 1.78
C ASN A 48 -6.71 -6.72 1.53
N ALA A 49 -6.22 -7.93 1.83
CA ALA A 49 -6.94 -9.18 1.69
C ALA A 49 -7.90 -9.47 2.87
N ASP A 50 -8.38 -8.43 3.54
CA ASP A 50 -9.21 -8.46 4.75
C ASP A 50 -8.62 -9.20 5.96
N ASN A 51 -7.35 -9.60 5.90
CA ASN A 51 -6.63 -10.29 6.96
C ASN A 51 -5.29 -9.63 7.30
N GLY A 52 -5.07 -8.40 6.82
CA GLY A 52 -3.83 -7.64 7.01
C GLY A 52 -2.71 -7.97 6.02
N ALA A 53 -2.88 -8.96 5.15
CA ALA A 53 -1.96 -9.19 4.03
C ALA A 53 -2.30 -8.26 2.87
N LEU A 54 -1.26 -7.74 2.20
CA LEU A 54 -1.43 -6.98 0.97
C LEU A 54 -1.38 -7.90 -0.23
N LEU A 55 -2.34 -7.75 -1.13
CA LEU A 55 -2.39 -8.43 -2.42
C LEU A 55 -1.32 -7.88 -3.37
N LYS A 56 -1.13 -8.60 -4.49
CA LYS A 56 -0.25 -8.14 -5.56
C LYS A 56 -0.68 -6.75 -6.04
N GLN A 57 0.29 -5.85 -6.15
CA GLN A 57 0.04 -4.46 -6.56
C GLN A 57 -0.57 -4.37 -7.97
N ALA A 58 -1.53 -3.45 -8.12
CA ALA A 58 -1.90 -2.88 -9.41
C ALA A 58 -1.01 -1.67 -9.74
N LEU A 59 -0.74 -1.42 -11.02
CA LEU A 59 0.16 -0.36 -11.49
C LEU A 59 -0.58 0.64 -12.34
N PHE A 60 -0.42 1.92 -12.02
CA PHE A 60 -1.02 3.04 -12.75
C PHE A 60 0.04 4.11 -13.09
N PRO A 61 -0.08 4.79 -14.24
CA PRO A 61 0.74 5.97 -14.50
C PRO A 61 0.26 7.15 -13.65
N ALA A 62 1.19 7.88 -13.02
CA ALA A 62 0.90 9.11 -12.31
C ALA A 62 0.93 10.35 -13.23
N GLY A 63 1.68 10.25 -14.33
CA GLY A 63 2.02 11.40 -15.19
C GLY A 63 3.47 11.84 -15.00
N ASN A 64 3.82 12.99 -15.57
CA ASN A 64 5.15 13.60 -15.43
C ASN A 64 5.17 14.48 -14.18
N ASP A 65 6.23 14.36 -13.36
CA ASP A 65 6.46 15.15 -12.14
C ASP A 65 5.23 15.27 -11.20
N PRO A 66 4.67 14.13 -10.75
CA PRO A 66 3.51 14.07 -9.85
C PRO A 66 3.80 14.49 -8.40
#